data_AF-A0AAW4QMM9-F1
#
_entry.id   AF-A0AAW4QMM9-F1
#
_cell.length_a   1.000
_cell.length_b   1.000
_cell.length_c   1.000
_cell.angle_alpha   90.00
_cell.angle_beta   90.00
_cell.angle_gamma   90.00
#
_symmetry.space_group_name_H-M   'P 1'
#
loop_
_entity.id
_entity.type
_entity.pdbx_description
1 polymer ?
#
loop_
_entity_poly.entity_id
_entity_poly.type
_entity_poly.pdbx_seq_one_letter_code
_entity_poly.pdbx_strand_id
1 'polypeptide(L)' 'AAQNAEYIGYSAPNEKAKALLPKDISSDEQFYPSDDTISHLEVYEDLGSKYLGIYNDLFLEFKMYRK' A
#
# COMPACT_ATOMS: atom_id res chain seq x y z
N ALA A 1 -2.56 -18.33 -0.82
CA ALA A 1 -1.82 -17.06 -0.66
C ALA A 1 -1.04 -16.71 -1.92
N ALA A 2 -0.07 -17.53 -2.36
CA ALA A 2 0.68 -17.26 -3.60
C ALA A 2 -0.23 -17.13 -4.84
N GLN A 3 -1.16 -18.08 -5.01
CA GLN A 3 -2.19 -18.04 -6.07
C GLN A 3 -3.04 -16.76 -6.04
N ASN A 4 -3.30 -16.18 -4.86
CA ASN A 4 -4.09 -14.95 -4.76
C ASN A 4 -3.26 -13.72 -5.16
N ALA A 5 -1.98 -13.68 -4.80
CA ALA A 5 -1.09 -12.60 -5.21
C ALA A 5 -0.85 -12.63 -6.73
N GLU A 6 -0.71 -13.82 -7.31
CA GLU A 6 -0.60 -13.98 -8.76
C GLU A 6 -1.89 -13.59 -9.50
N TYR A 7 -3.06 -13.91 -8.94
CA TYR A 7 -4.34 -13.60 -9.58
C TYR A 7 -4.78 -12.13 -9.41
N ILE A 8 -4.57 -11.54 -8.23
CA ILE A 8 -5.05 -10.19 -7.88
C ILE A 8 -3.96 -9.13 -8.13
N GLY A 9 -2.68 -9.50 -8.10
CA GLY A 9 -1.56 -8.59 -8.36
C GLY A 9 -1.12 -7.72 -7.18
N TYR A 10 -1.68 -7.92 -5.98
CA TYR A 10 -1.20 -7.28 -4.75
C TYR A 10 -0.16 -8.14 -4.04
N SER A 11 0.78 -7.49 -3.36
CA SER A 11 1.84 -8.14 -2.59
C SER A 11 1.27 -9.02 -1.47
N ALA A 12 1.66 -10.30 -1.46
CA ALA A 12 1.29 -11.21 -0.38
C ALA A 12 2.05 -10.86 0.91
N PRO A 13 1.37 -10.71 2.07
CA PRO A 13 2.03 -10.50 3.37
C PRO A 13 2.64 -11.78 3.96
N ASN A 14 2.55 -12.91 3.25
CA ASN A 14 3.08 -14.20 3.70
C ASN A 14 4.42 -14.46 3.01
N GLU A 15 5.50 -14.43 3.77
CA GLU A 15 6.87 -14.66 3.28
C GLU A 15 7.04 -16.00 2.56
N LYS A 16 6.38 -17.07 3.06
CA LYS A 16 6.43 -18.38 2.40
C LYS A 16 5.69 -18.36 1.06
N ALA A 17 4.66 -17.53 0.93
CA ALA A 17 3.95 -17.36 -0.34
C ALA A 17 4.78 -16.57 -1.35
N LYS A 18 5.51 -15.53 -0.91
CA LYS A 18 6.45 -14.77 -1.76
C LYS A 18 7.52 -15.68 -2.37
N ALA A 19 8.07 -16.61 -1.58
CA ALA A 19 9.08 -17.57 -2.04
C ALA A 19 8.56 -18.56 -3.13
N LEU A 20 7.24 -18.74 -3.22
CA LEU A 20 6.60 -19.63 -4.20
C LEU A 20 6.14 -18.90 -5.47
N LEU A 21 6.23 -17.56 -5.51
CA LEU A 21 5.86 -16.79 -6.69
C LEU A 21 6.95 -16.87 -7.78
N PRO A 22 6.57 -16.73 -9.07
CA PRO A 22 7.53 -16.56 -10.15
C PRO A 22 8.55 -15.44 -9.87
N LYS A 23 9.79 -15.60 -10.36
CA LYS A 23 10.86 -14.63 -10.12
C LYS A 23 10.58 -13.25 -10.69
N ASP A 24 9.89 -13.19 -11.82
CA ASP A 24 9.51 -11.93 -12.47
C ASP A 24 8.50 -11.12 -11.62
N ILE A 25 7.74 -11.77 -10.74
CA ILE A 25 6.80 -11.13 -9.82
C ILE A 25 7.44 -10.85 -8.46
N SER A 26 8.15 -11.83 -7.90
CA SER A 26 8.75 -11.72 -6.56
C SER A 26 9.96 -10.79 -6.47
N SER A 27 10.56 -10.43 -7.62
CA SER A 27 11.71 -9.53 -7.71
C SER A 27 11.35 -8.12 -8.17
N ASP A 28 10.06 -7.83 -8.42
CA ASP A 28 9.62 -6.48 -8.78
C ASP A 28 9.58 -5.59 -7.53
N GLU A 29 10.51 -4.64 -7.46
CA GLU A 29 10.67 -3.72 -6.33
C GLU A 29 9.48 -2.78 -6.12
N GLN A 30 8.63 -2.57 -7.13
CA GLN A 30 7.40 -1.78 -6.96
C GLN A 30 6.41 -2.46 -6.01
N PHE A 31 6.40 -3.80 -6.01
CA PHE A 31 5.51 -4.61 -5.16
C PHE A 31 6.23 -5.18 -3.94
N TYR A 32 7.53 -5.48 -4.09
CA TYR A 32 8.38 -6.03 -3.05
C TYR A 32 9.63 -5.15 -2.84
N PRO A 33 9.45 -3.95 -2.29
CA PRO A 33 10.53 -2.98 -2.12
C PRO A 33 11.59 -3.47 -1.14
N SER A 34 12.74 -2.79 -1.14
CA SER A 34 13.83 -3.04 -0.19
C SER A 34 13.47 -2.61 1.23
N ASP A 35 14.14 -3.17 2.23
CA ASP A 35 13.95 -2.79 3.64
C ASP A 35 14.28 -1.30 3.90
N ASP A 36 15.25 -0.74 3.17
CA ASP A 36 15.57 0.69 3.23
C ASP A 36 14.38 1.54 2.78
N THR A 37 13.75 1.18 1.66
CA THR A 37 12.51 1.83 1.19
C THR A 37 11.39 1.67 2.21
N ILE A 38 11.19 0.47 2.76
CA ILE A 38 10.13 0.18 3.75
C ILE A 38 10.31 1.04 5.00
N SER A 39 11.55 1.31 5.45
CA SER A 39 11.81 2.12 6.63
C SER A 39 11.36 3.59 6.53
N HIS A 40 11.15 4.08 5.30
CA HIS A 40 10.66 5.43 5.03
C HIS A 40 9.14 5.48 4.75
N LEU A 41 8.45 4.34 4.80
CA LEU A 41 7.00 4.28 4.61
C LEU A 41 6.28 4.41 5.95
N GLU A 42 5.11 5.05 5.92
CA GLU A 42 4.28 5.28 7.10
C GLU A 42 2.93 4.59 6.94
N VAL A 43 2.48 3.92 8.01
CA VAL A 43 1.11 3.42 8.12
C VAL A 43 0.26 4.55 8.68
N TYR A 44 -0.92 4.78 8.09
CA TYR A 44 -1.85 5.80 8.62
C TYR A 44 -2.21 5.52 10.09
N GLU A 45 -2.06 6.55 10.93
CA GLU A 45 -2.47 6.52 12.33
C GLU A 45 -3.99 6.77 12.46
N ASP A 46 -4.60 6.19 13.49
CA ASP A 46 -5.96 6.56 13.88
C ASP A 46 -5.96 7.92 14.58
N LEU A 47 -6.37 8.96 13.85
CA LEU A 47 -6.38 10.34 14.33
C LEU A 47 -7.65 10.72 15.10
N GLY A 48 -8.61 9.80 15.25
CA GLY A 48 -9.91 10.06 15.82
C GLY A 48 -10.81 10.96 14.97
N SER A 49 -12.09 11.02 15.33
CA SER A 49 -13.14 11.62 14.49
C SER A 49 -12.91 13.09 14.13
N LYS A 50 -12.34 13.89 15.04
CA LYS A 50 -12.09 15.32 14.83
C LYS A 50 -11.10 15.56 13.69
N TYR A 51 -9.93 14.94 13.74
CA TYR A 51 -8.89 15.17 12.73
C TYR A 51 -9.19 14.43 11.43
N LEU A 52 -9.80 13.24 11.50
CA LEU A 52 -10.31 12.57 10.30
C LEU A 52 -11.32 13.45 9.55
N GLY A 53 -12.22 14.14 10.27
CA GLY A 53 -13.14 15.11 9.67
C GLY A 53 -12.42 16.25 8.95
N ILE A 54 -11.44 16.87 9.60
CA ILE A 54 -10.65 17.96 9.01
C ILE A 54 -9.92 17.51 7.73
N TYR A 55 -9.27 16.34 7.75
CA TYR A 55 -8.58 15.81 6.56
C TYR A 55 -9.55 15.54 5.41
N ASN A 56 -10.75 15.02 5.71
CA ASN A 56 -11.79 14.79 4.71
C ASN A 56 -12.30 16.10 4.08
N ASP A 57 -12.55 17.12 4.89
CA ASP A 57 -13.04 18.42 4.41
C ASP A 57 -11.99 19.09 3.51
N LEU A 58 -10.72 19.13 3.92
CA LEU A 58 -9.62 19.67 3.12
C LEU A 58 -9.43 18.92 1.79
N PHE A 59 -9.53 17.59 1.81
CA PHE A 59 -9.44 16.80 0.59
C PHE A 59 -10.64 17.03 -0.35
N LEU A 60 -11.83 17.24 0.19
CA LEU A 60 -13.01 17.58 -0.59
C LEU A 60 -12.88 18.96 -1.24
N GLU A 61 -12.46 19.97 -0.47
CA GLU A 61 -12.16 21.31 -0.99
C GLU A 61 -11.16 21.25 -2.15
N PHE A 62 -10.06 20.51 -1.98
CA PHE A 62 -9.07 20.29 -3.03
C PHE A 62 -9.68 19.69 -4.32
N LYS A 63 -10.52 18.65 -4.19
CA LYS A 63 -11.20 18.04 -5.34
C LYS A 63 -12.18 19.01 -6.03
N MET A 64 -12.85 19.86 -5.26
CA MET A 64 -13.83 20.82 -5.77
C MET A 64 -13.21 22.05 -6.42
N TYR A 65 -11.97 22.42 -6.04
CA TYR A 65 -11.27 23.61 -6.55
C TYR A 65 -10.70 23.43 -7.97
N ARG A 66 -10.65 22.21 -8.52
CA ARG A 66 -10.28 21.96 -9.93
C ARG A 66 -11.40 22.41 -10.88
N LYS A 67 -11.59 23.72 -11.03
CA LYS A 67 -12.26 24.33 -12.18
C LYS A 67 -11.24 24.90 -13.15
#